data_AF-A0A0F8XC03-F1
#
_entry.id   AF-A0A0F8XC03-F1
#
_cell.length_a   1.000
_cell.length_b   1.000
_cell.length_c   1.000
_cell.angle_alpha   90.00
_cell.angle_beta   90.00
_cell.angle_gamma   90.00
#
_symmetry.space_group_name_H-M   'P 1'
#
loop_
_entity.id
_entity.type
_entity.pdbx_description
1 polymer ?
#
loop_
_entity_poly.entity_id
_entity_poly.type
_entity_poly.pdbx_seq_one_letter_code
_entity_poly.pdbx_strand_id
1 'polypeptide(L)'
;DDGSTDNTVKIVKDFASNEKRIKLLSFTERLGKGGAIKNAMLQATKDYVCFMDVDLSADVSELERLIPYVNDYDIIIGSRQLRGNLPPIESPIHRKILSRLYSKFFRFLFKMSIHDTQCGFKLFKTNIVSNLFKEIHTTGFAFDSEVLVKANWLGLKIKEVPIIWKHDPASKINVFKRFENAGKLDLTYSFQRNNRQEYDIRRGDDRDKPSLDLELTTHTVNGNFEWNSTPDFTANFGAEGMYQVNFPDPDTGVRRLIPDYKMYTAAGYATLDYNLSHNLVLDAGARYDYINVDAQKYYQNSRWEERGYDVDFGNIIQQRLENQLLANPEFQYNNLSATLGAKYTFSDYLTGRVNL
;
A
#
# COMPACT_ATOMS: atom_id res chain seq x y z
N ASP A 1 6.91 -9.42 11.51
CA ASP A 1 7.13 -7.99 11.27
C ASP A 1 8.53 -7.78 10.71
N ASP A 2 8.64 -7.07 9.60
CA ASP A 2 9.90 -6.88 8.84
C ASP A 2 10.50 -5.48 9.09
N GLY A 3 10.49 -5.01 10.35
CA GLY A 3 11.00 -3.69 10.72
C GLY A 3 10.02 -2.56 10.38
N SER A 4 8.74 -2.74 10.73
CA SER A 4 7.73 -1.71 10.51
C SER A 4 7.97 -0.49 11.41
N THR A 5 7.77 0.71 10.86
CA THR A 5 7.92 2.00 11.58
C THR A 5 6.58 2.56 12.06
N ASP A 6 5.48 1.88 11.77
CA ASP A 6 4.13 2.25 12.19
C ASP A 6 3.70 1.48 13.45
N ASN A 7 2.41 1.56 13.80
CA ASN A 7 1.86 0.92 14.99
C ASN A 7 1.68 -0.61 14.86
N THR A 8 2.09 -1.25 13.76
CA THR A 8 1.87 -2.69 13.52
C THR A 8 2.37 -3.56 14.66
N VAL A 9 3.63 -3.37 15.09
CA VAL A 9 4.24 -4.16 16.17
C VAL A 9 3.48 -4.00 17.48
N LYS A 10 3.03 -2.78 17.79
CA LYS A 10 2.27 -2.48 19.00
C LYS A 10 0.93 -3.21 18.97
N ILE A 11 0.17 -3.07 17.89
CA ILE A 11 -1.14 -3.71 17.70
C ILE A 11 -1.01 -5.24 17.85
N VAL A 12 -0.05 -5.86 17.18
CA VAL A 12 0.13 -7.32 17.25
C VAL A 12 0.49 -7.79 18.67
N LYS A 13 1.31 -7.02 19.41
CA LYS A 13 1.63 -7.33 20.82
C LYS A 13 0.38 -7.27 21.69
N ASP A 14 -0.47 -6.25 21.51
CA ASP A 14 -1.70 -6.09 22.28
C ASP A 14 -2.65 -7.27 22.02
N PHE A 15 -2.79 -7.72 20.76
CA PHE A 15 -3.57 -8.92 20.44
C PHE A 15 -2.94 -10.20 21.00
N ALA A 16 -1.63 -10.36 20.89
CA ALA A 16 -0.92 -11.54 21.40
C ALA A 16 -0.99 -11.67 22.93
N SER A 17 -1.18 -10.56 23.66
CA SER A 17 -1.36 -10.59 25.11
C SER A 17 -2.63 -11.35 25.54
N ASN A 18 -3.65 -11.36 24.68
CA ASN A 18 -4.94 -12.02 24.93
C ASN A 18 -5.13 -13.33 24.16
N GLU A 19 -4.29 -13.61 23.15
CA GLU A 19 -4.42 -14.79 22.29
C GLU A 19 -3.10 -15.54 22.12
N LYS A 20 -2.96 -16.69 22.79
CA LYS A 20 -1.73 -17.50 22.81
C LYS A 20 -1.35 -18.11 21.46
N ARG A 21 -2.28 -18.17 20.50
CA ARG A 21 -2.02 -18.65 19.13
C ARG A 21 -1.22 -17.62 18.31
N ILE A 22 -1.23 -16.35 18.70
CA ILE A 22 -0.50 -15.29 18.01
C ILE A 22 0.93 -15.24 18.56
N LYS A 23 1.91 -15.36 17.67
CA LYS A 23 3.33 -15.19 17.99
C LYS A 23 3.90 -14.10 17.11
N LEU A 24 4.46 -13.07 17.74
CA LEU A 24 5.14 -11.99 17.04
C LEU A 24 6.62 -12.32 16.87
N LEU A 25 7.05 -12.44 15.62
CA LEU A 25 8.46 -12.38 15.24
C LEU A 25 8.71 -11.00 14.60
N SER A 26 9.60 -10.21 15.17
CA SER A 26 9.89 -8.84 14.75
C SER A 26 11.38 -8.64 14.59
N PHE A 27 11.78 -7.90 13.56
CA PHE A 27 13.18 -7.54 13.29
C PHE A 27 13.37 -6.03 13.42
N THR A 28 14.57 -5.60 13.81
CA THR A 28 14.93 -4.17 13.91
C THR A 28 15.29 -3.57 12.55
N GLU A 29 15.79 -4.40 11.63
CA GLU A 29 16.15 -4.02 10.27
C GLU A 29 15.22 -4.70 9.27
N ARG A 30 15.00 -4.05 8.12
CA ARG A 30 14.20 -4.60 7.03
C ARG A 30 14.96 -5.73 6.35
N LEU A 31 14.54 -6.96 6.55
CA LEU A 31 15.10 -8.14 5.91
C LEU A 31 14.56 -8.32 4.49
N GLY A 32 13.38 -7.76 4.19
CA GLY A 32 12.64 -8.00 2.95
C GLY A 32 11.66 -9.18 3.08
N LYS A 33 10.61 -9.20 2.22
CA LYS A 33 9.52 -10.20 2.26
C LYS A 33 10.03 -11.64 2.41
N GLY A 34 10.96 -12.06 1.56
CA GLY A 34 11.53 -13.39 1.58
C GLY A 34 12.32 -13.69 2.85
N GLY A 35 13.08 -12.70 3.35
CA GLY A 35 13.82 -12.82 4.61
C GLY A 35 12.90 -13.00 5.81
N ALA A 36 11.84 -12.19 5.89
CA ALA A 36 10.84 -12.28 6.96
C ALA A 36 10.07 -13.61 6.91
N ILE A 37 9.59 -14.02 5.73
CA ILE A 37 8.86 -15.29 5.56
C ILE A 37 9.78 -16.48 5.89
N LYS A 38 11.02 -16.50 5.39
CA LYS A 38 11.99 -17.57 5.69
C LYS A 38 12.15 -17.78 7.20
N ASN A 39 12.39 -16.70 7.94
CA ASN A 39 12.57 -16.79 9.39
C ASN A 39 11.30 -17.25 10.11
N ALA A 40 10.11 -16.82 9.66
CA ALA A 40 8.84 -17.26 10.22
C ALA A 40 8.55 -18.75 9.92
N MET A 41 8.77 -19.18 8.68
CA MET A 41 8.54 -20.57 8.25
C MET A 41 9.42 -21.54 9.04
N LEU A 42 10.68 -21.19 9.31
CA LEU A 42 11.60 -22.02 10.10
C LEU A 42 11.19 -22.19 11.57
N GLN A 43 10.25 -21.39 12.08
CA GLN A 43 9.69 -21.51 13.44
C GLN A 43 8.39 -22.31 13.50
N ALA A 44 7.88 -22.80 12.35
CA ALA A 44 6.66 -23.59 12.32
C ALA A 44 6.81 -24.92 13.07
N THR A 45 5.83 -25.25 13.90
CA THR A 45 5.85 -26.45 14.76
C THR A 45 4.70 -27.42 14.52
N LYS A 46 3.75 -27.07 13.66
CA LYS A 46 2.59 -27.91 13.32
C LYS A 46 2.87 -28.75 12.09
N ASP A 47 2.01 -29.71 11.75
CA ASP A 47 2.26 -30.64 10.62
C ASP A 47 2.32 -29.92 9.26
N TYR A 48 1.57 -28.82 9.16
CA TYR A 48 1.52 -27.96 7.98
C TYR A 48 1.75 -26.51 8.36
N VAL A 49 2.31 -25.75 7.44
CA VAL A 49 2.50 -24.30 7.57
C VAL A 49 2.09 -23.60 6.29
N CYS A 50 1.32 -22.53 6.43
CA CYS A 50 0.92 -21.66 5.35
C CYS A 50 1.52 -20.29 5.57
N PHE A 51 1.96 -19.64 4.49
CA PHE A 51 2.10 -18.19 4.49
C PHE A 51 1.10 -17.58 3.52
N MET A 52 0.65 -16.37 3.85
CA MET A 52 -0.27 -15.57 3.07
C MET A 52 0.09 -14.08 3.19
N ASP A 53 -0.30 -13.29 2.19
CA ASP A 53 -0.16 -11.83 2.25
C ASP A 53 -1.17 -11.24 3.26
N VAL A 54 -0.72 -10.26 4.05
CA VAL A 54 -1.52 -9.66 5.13
C VAL A 54 -2.66 -8.76 4.62
N ASP A 55 -2.58 -8.33 3.36
CA ASP A 55 -3.61 -7.53 2.68
C ASP A 55 -4.88 -8.30 2.35
N LEU A 56 -4.92 -9.61 2.65
CA LEU A 56 -6.03 -10.52 2.37
C LEU A 56 -6.43 -10.54 0.89
N SER A 57 -5.45 -10.30 -0.01
CA SER A 57 -5.64 -10.49 -1.45
C SER A 57 -6.14 -11.90 -1.75
N ALA A 58 -5.61 -12.90 -1.04
CA ALA A 58 -6.23 -14.21 -0.89
C ALA A 58 -6.79 -14.31 0.54
N ASP A 59 -8.09 -14.57 0.66
CA ASP A 59 -8.72 -14.75 1.97
C ASP A 59 -8.27 -16.07 2.61
N VAL A 60 -8.23 -16.13 3.94
CA VAL A 60 -7.84 -17.35 4.67
C VAL A 60 -8.78 -18.53 4.37
N SER A 61 -10.05 -18.29 4.04
CA SER A 61 -11.02 -19.31 3.62
C SER A 61 -10.59 -20.06 2.36
N GLU A 62 -9.69 -19.50 1.54
CA GLU A 62 -9.14 -20.22 0.38
C GLU A 62 -8.33 -21.47 0.79
N LEU A 63 -7.91 -21.59 2.06
CA LEU A 63 -7.32 -22.83 2.59
C LEU A 63 -8.24 -24.04 2.41
N GLU A 64 -9.56 -23.87 2.45
CA GLU A 64 -10.52 -24.97 2.21
C GLU A 64 -10.33 -25.64 0.85
N ARG A 65 -9.83 -24.89 -0.15
CA ARG A 65 -9.50 -25.44 -1.47
C ARG A 65 -8.18 -26.19 -1.51
N LEU A 66 -7.24 -25.85 -0.62
CA LEU A 66 -5.90 -26.45 -0.56
C LEU A 66 -5.89 -27.72 0.29
N ILE A 67 -6.64 -27.74 1.39
CA ILE A 67 -6.69 -28.84 2.37
C ILE A 67 -6.90 -30.23 1.74
N PRO A 68 -7.76 -30.44 0.73
CA PRO A 68 -7.98 -31.77 0.15
C PRO A 68 -6.72 -32.43 -0.44
N TYR A 69 -5.66 -31.66 -0.73
CA TYR A 69 -4.45 -32.14 -1.40
C TYR A 69 -3.27 -32.39 -0.44
N VAL A 70 -3.41 -32.12 0.86
CA VAL A 70 -2.28 -32.11 1.82
C VAL A 70 -1.64 -33.48 2.03
N ASN A 71 -2.39 -34.55 1.82
CA ASN A 71 -1.86 -35.91 1.94
C ASN A 71 -0.99 -36.29 0.74
N ASP A 72 -1.38 -35.89 -0.47
CA ASP A 72 -0.77 -36.37 -1.72
C ASP A 72 0.42 -35.51 -2.20
N TYR A 73 0.50 -34.27 -1.74
CA TYR A 73 1.48 -33.28 -2.20
C TYR A 73 2.27 -32.70 -1.03
N ASP A 74 3.49 -32.27 -1.31
CA ASP A 74 4.39 -31.68 -0.30
C ASP A 74 4.20 -30.17 -0.20
N ILE A 75 3.85 -29.55 -1.32
CA ILE A 75 3.59 -28.12 -1.44
C ILE A 75 2.30 -27.93 -2.24
N ILE A 76 1.41 -27.09 -1.73
CA ILE A 76 0.19 -26.69 -2.43
C ILE A 76 0.18 -25.17 -2.53
N ILE A 77 0.07 -24.66 -3.75
CA ILE A 77 0.06 -23.23 -4.02
C ILE A 77 -1.30 -22.81 -4.54
N GLY A 78 -1.76 -21.64 -4.09
CA GLY A 78 -2.81 -20.91 -4.77
C GLY A 78 -2.32 -20.46 -6.15
N SER A 79 -3.26 -20.34 -7.08
CA SER A 79 -2.98 -19.84 -8.43
C SER A 79 -4.01 -18.84 -8.85
N ARG A 80 -3.53 -17.69 -9.32
CA ARG A 80 -4.29 -16.62 -9.96
C ARG A 80 -4.46 -16.88 -11.45
N GLN A 81 -3.62 -17.72 -12.04
CA GLN A 81 -3.62 -18.01 -13.48
C GLN A 81 -4.53 -19.18 -13.83
N LEU A 82 -4.58 -20.22 -13.00
CA LEU A 82 -5.59 -21.27 -13.11
C LEU A 82 -6.91 -20.69 -12.65
N ARG A 83 -7.97 -20.81 -13.47
CA ARG A 83 -9.30 -20.32 -13.12
C ARG A 83 -10.32 -21.43 -12.92
N GLY A 84 -10.24 -22.55 -13.65
CA GLY A 84 -11.29 -23.57 -13.57
C GLY A 84 -12.67 -22.92 -13.76
N ASN A 85 -13.56 -23.05 -12.76
CA ASN A 85 -14.88 -22.41 -12.75
C ASN A 85 -14.93 -21.07 -11.96
N LEU A 86 -13.78 -20.53 -11.55
CA LEU A 86 -13.71 -19.26 -10.81
C LEU A 86 -13.79 -18.06 -11.74
N PRO A 87 -14.33 -16.93 -11.26
CA PRO A 87 -14.37 -15.70 -12.03
C PRO A 87 -12.96 -15.22 -12.43
N PRO A 88 -12.85 -14.49 -13.55
CA PRO A 88 -11.59 -13.87 -13.95
C PRO A 88 -11.20 -12.83 -12.90
N ILE A 89 -9.90 -12.73 -12.62
CA ILE A 89 -9.38 -11.70 -11.73
C ILE A 89 -9.43 -10.36 -12.45
N GLU A 90 -10.02 -9.35 -11.82
CA GLU A 90 -9.97 -7.98 -12.28
C GLU A 90 -8.56 -7.42 -12.06
N SER A 91 -7.82 -7.22 -13.15
CA SER A 91 -6.46 -6.65 -13.11
C SER A 91 -6.12 -6.08 -14.49
N PRO A 92 -5.33 -4.99 -14.57
CA PRO A 92 -4.96 -4.38 -15.83
C PRO A 92 -4.35 -5.37 -16.83
N ILE A 93 -4.73 -5.24 -18.10
CA ILE A 93 -4.34 -6.18 -19.18
C ILE A 93 -2.81 -6.27 -19.31
N HIS A 94 -2.11 -5.13 -19.25
CA HIS A 94 -0.65 -5.09 -19.34
C HIS A 94 0.02 -5.89 -18.21
N ARG A 95 -0.50 -5.81 -16.98
CA ARG A 95 0.00 -6.56 -15.82
C ARG A 95 -0.23 -8.06 -15.99
N LYS A 96 -1.39 -8.46 -16.52
CA LYS A 96 -1.68 -9.87 -16.86
C LYS A 96 -0.72 -10.42 -17.91
N ILE A 97 -0.43 -9.64 -18.96
CA ILE A 97 0.51 -10.05 -20.02
C ILE A 97 1.91 -10.21 -19.46
N LEU A 98 2.42 -9.22 -18.73
CA LEU A 98 3.76 -9.27 -18.12
C LEU A 98 3.90 -10.46 -17.16
N SER A 99 2.90 -10.70 -16.31
CA SER A 99 2.90 -11.85 -15.39
C SER A 99 2.93 -13.19 -16.14
N ARG A 100 2.13 -13.34 -17.20
CA ARG A 100 2.12 -14.56 -18.03
C ARG A 100 3.44 -14.79 -18.76
N LEU A 101 4.06 -13.72 -19.29
CA LEU A 101 5.37 -13.81 -19.94
C LEU A 101 6.46 -14.24 -18.95
N TYR A 102 6.48 -13.62 -17.77
CA TYR A 102 7.40 -13.98 -16.69
C TYR A 102 7.23 -15.45 -16.27
N SER A 103 5.99 -15.89 -16.03
CA SER A 103 5.68 -17.28 -15.71
C SER A 103 6.12 -18.25 -16.80
N LYS A 104 5.84 -17.93 -18.07
CA LYS A 104 6.23 -18.76 -19.21
C LYS A 104 7.76 -18.88 -19.32
N PHE A 105 8.48 -17.78 -19.11
CA PHE A 105 9.93 -17.75 -19.08
C PHE A 105 10.50 -18.63 -17.96
N PHE A 106 10.01 -18.50 -16.72
CA PHE A 106 10.46 -19.32 -15.59
C PHE A 106 10.16 -20.81 -15.79
N ARG A 107 8.97 -21.15 -16.28
CA ARG A 107 8.60 -22.54 -16.60
C ARG A 107 9.52 -23.16 -17.63
N PHE A 108 9.87 -22.41 -18.68
CA PHE A 108 10.79 -22.87 -19.72
C PHE A 108 12.20 -23.08 -19.15
N LEU A 109 12.73 -22.10 -18.40
CA LEU A 109 14.09 -22.13 -17.86
C LEU A 109 14.30 -23.26 -16.85
N PHE A 110 13.33 -23.48 -15.95
CA PHE A 110 13.45 -24.44 -14.84
C PHE A 110 12.66 -25.74 -15.05
N LYS A 111 12.06 -25.93 -16.24
CA LYS A 111 11.23 -27.09 -16.61
C LYS A 111 10.12 -27.39 -15.59
N MET A 112 9.40 -26.34 -15.18
CA MET A 112 8.35 -26.43 -14.16
C MET A 112 6.96 -26.48 -14.78
N SER A 113 6.07 -27.26 -14.16
CA SER A 113 4.65 -27.37 -14.56
C SER A 113 3.73 -26.30 -13.93
N ILE A 114 4.28 -25.47 -13.03
CA ILE A 114 3.54 -24.46 -12.25
C ILE A 114 3.33 -23.18 -13.06
N HIS A 115 2.10 -22.68 -13.14
CA HIS A 115 1.76 -21.47 -13.89
C HIS A 115 2.00 -20.20 -13.07
N ASP A 116 1.57 -20.18 -11.80
CA ASP A 116 1.66 -19.00 -10.94
C ASP A 116 2.71 -19.15 -9.85
N THR A 117 3.99 -18.96 -10.20
CA THR A 117 5.09 -19.09 -9.25
C THR A 117 5.09 -18.00 -8.17
N GLN A 118 4.46 -16.85 -8.46
CA GLN A 118 4.53 -15.63 -7.64
C GLN A 118 3.32 -15.47 -6.71
N CYS A 119 2.46 -16.48 -6.56
CA CYS A 119 1.30 -16.37 -5.68
C CYS A 119 1.76 -16.41 -4.21
N GLY A 120 1.41 -15.39 -3.43
CA GLY A 120 1.78 -15.28 -2.02
C GLY A 120 1.00 -16.19 -1.07
N PHE A 121 0.22 -17.14 -1.59
CA PHE A 121 -0.62 -18.07 -0.81
C PHE A 121 -0.14 -19.50 -1.02
N LYS A 122 0.64 -20.03 -0.05
CA LYS A 122 1.30 -21.34 -0.20
C LYS A 122 1.27 -22.12 1.11
N LEU A 123 0.87 -23.38 1.01
CA LEU A 123 0.81 -24.36 2.09
C LEU A 123 1.90 -25.43 1.90
N PHE A 124 2.60 -25.77 2.97
CA PHE A 124 3.73 -26.70 2.97
C PHE A 124 3.54 -27.74 4.07
N LYS A 125 4.02 -28.96 3.83
CA LYS A 125 4.33 -29.89 4.93
C LYS A 125 5.51 -29.34 5.74
N THR A 126 5.41 -29.31 7.06
CA THR A 126 6.45 -28.68 7.88
C THR A 126 7.78 -29.44 7.85
N ASN A 127 7.75 -30.76 7.66
CA ASN A 127 8.96 -31.59 7.59
C ASN A 127 9.91 -31.21 6.43
N ILE A 128 9.40 -30.63 5.33
CA ILE A 128 10.24 -30.18 4.20
C ILE A 128 10.79 -28.75 4.38
N VAL A 129 10.21 -27.96 5.29
CA VAL A 129 10.49 -26.51 5.41
C VAL A 129 11.94 -26.23 5.77
N SER A 130 12.51 -26.99 6.72
CA SER A 130 13.90 -26.81 7.14
C SER A 130 14.87 -26.96 5.96
N ASN A 131 14.71 -27.99 5.14
CA ASN A 131 15.57 -28.24 3.98
C ASN A 131 15.32 -27.21 2.85
N LEU A 132 14.05 -26.87 2.63
CA LEU A 132 13.66 -25.96 1.55
C LEU A 132 14.11 -24.52 1.84
N PHE A 133 13.88 -24.00 3.05
CA PHE A 133 14.05 -22.57 3.35
C PHE A 133 15.45 -22.17 3.84
N LYS A 134 16.26 -23.10 4.38
CA LYS A 134 17.60 -22.76 4.93
C LYS A 134 18.53 -22.10 3.92
N GLU A 135 18.54 -22.58 2.68
CA GLU A 135 19.43 -22.08 1.61
C GLU A 135 18.69 -21.18 0.61
N ILE A 136 17.57 -20.57 1.02
CA ILE A 136 16.95 -19.51 0.23
C ILE A 136 17.70 -18.22 0.50
N HIS A 137 18.21 -17.58 -0.55
CA HIS A 137 19.02 -16.37 -0.47
C HIS A 137 18.27 -15.11 -0.89
N THR A 138 17.23 -15.22 -1.73
CA THR A 138 16.46 -14.06 -2.15
C THR A 138 15.62 -13.52 -1.01
N THR A 139 15.85 -12.25 -0.68
CA THR A 139 15.11 -11.54 0.36
C THR A 139 13.93 -10.72 -0.16
N GLY A 140 13.92 -10.39 -1.46
CA GLY A 140 12.87 -9.60 -2.12
C GLY A 140 11.71 -10.44 -2.68
N PHE A 141 10.89 -9.82 -3.54
CA PHE A 141 9.69 -10.43 -4.14
C PHE A 141 9.96 -11.65 -5.04
N ALA A 142 11.20 -11.83 -5.53
CA ALA A 142 11.57 -13.00 -6.32
C ALA A 142 11.69 -14.30 -5.48
N PHE A 143 11.63 -14.19 -4.14
CA PHE A 143 11.62 -15.31 -3.20
C PHE A 143 10.58 -16.38 -3.55
N ASP A 144 9.37 -15.97 -3.90
CA ASP A 144 8.26 -16.87 -4.21
C ASP A 144 8.61 -17.83 -5.37
N SER A 145 9.36 -17.33 -6.37
CA SER A 145 9.86 -18.13 -7.49
C SER A 145 11.02 -19.04 -7.06
N GLU A 146 11.99 -18.54 -6.28
CA GLU A 146 13.15 -19.33 -5.83
C GLU A 146 12.73 -20.56 -5.03
N VAL A 147 11.79 -20.39 -4.09
CA VAL A 147 11.26 -21.50 -3.27
C VAL A 147 10.71 -22.63 -4.14
N LEU A 148 9.96 -22.28 -5.20
CA LEU A 148 9.35 -23.29 -6.07
C LEU A 148 10.37 -23.92 -7.03
N VAL A 149 11.36 -23.15 -7.51
CA VAL A 149 12.47 -23.69 -8.31
C VAL A 149 13.25 -24.71 -7.48
N LYS A 150 13.61 -24.36 -6.24
CA LYS A 150 14.32 -25.28 -5.35
C LYS A 150 13.48 -26.53 -5.04
N ALA A 151 12.20 -26.36 -4.75
CA ALA A 151 11.30 -27.49 -4.51
C ALA A 151 11.22 -28.43 -5.72
N ASN A 152 11.17 -27.89 -6.93
CA ASN A 152 11.20 -28.67 -8.17
C ASN A 152 12.52 -29.43 -8.34
N TRP A 153 13.67 -28.81 -8.02
CA TRP A 153 14.98 -29.49 -8.04
C TRP A 153 15.12 -30.59 -6.98
N LEU A 154 14.49 -30.42 -5.82
CA LEU A 154 14.41 -31.44 -4.78
C LEU A 154 13.40 -32.56 -5.10
N GLY A 155 12.70 -32.49 -6.24
CA GLY A 155 11.73 -33.50 -6.66
C GLY A 155 10.46 -33.55 -5.81
N LEU A 156 10.15 -32.47 -5.08
CA LEU A 156 8.95 -32.39 -4.23
C LEU A 156 7.68 -32.35 -5.09
N LYS A 157 6.60 -32.95 -4.60
CA LYS A 157 5.30 -32.94 -5.28
C LYS A 157 4.60 -31.61 -5.03
N ILE A 158 4.42 -30.82 -6.09
CA ILE A 158 3.78 -29.50 -6.02
C ILE A 158 2.42 -29.53 -6.72
N LYS A 159 1.37 -29.08 -6.03
CA LYS A 159 0.03 -28.91 -6.60
C LYS A 159 -0.32 -27.43 -6.72
N GLU A 160 -0.82 -27.05 -7.88
CA GLU A 160 -1.39 -25.73 -8.13
C GLU A 160 -2.93 -25.80 -8.05
N VAL A 161 -3.55 -24.93 -7.24
CA VAL A 161 -4.99 -24.90 -6.98
C VAL A 161 -5.55 -23.50 -7.31
N PRO A 162 -6.64 -23.40 -8.10
CA PRO A 162 -7.25 -22.10 -8.40
C PRO A 162 -7.88 -21.49 -7.14
N ILE A 163 -7.55 -20.22 -6.86
CA ILE A 163 -8.09 -19.47 -5.71
C ILE A 163 -8.80 -18.16 -6.11
N ILE A 164 -9.70 -17.66 -5.28
CA ILE A 164 -10.22 -16.29 -5.44
C ILE A 164 -9.13 -15.31 -5.03
N TRP A 165 -8.97 -14.24 -5.82
CA TRP A 165 -7.97 -13.20 -5.57
C TRP A 165 -8.60 -11.83 -5.71
N LYS A 166 -8.59 -11.06 -4.63
CA LYS A 166 -8.99 -9.64 -4.61
C LYS A 166 -7.79 -8.80 -5.04
N HIS A 167 -7.99 -7.97 -6.04
CA HIS A 167 -6.93 -7.10 -6.54
C HIS A 167 -6.94 -5.79 -5.75
N ASP A 168 -5.82 -5.48 -5.10
CA ASP A 168 -5.55 -4.10 -4.69
C ASP A 168 -5.14 -3.28 -5.93
N PRO A 169 -5.93 -2.27 -6.35
CA PRO A 169 -5.60 -1.39 -7.46
C PRO A 169 -4.42 -0.46 -7.18
N ALA A 170 -3.99 -0.32 -5.92
CA ALA A 170 -2.83 0.48 -5.59
C ALA A 170 -1.54 -0.09 -6.21
N SER A 171 -0.69 0.79 -6.70
CA SER A 171 0.60 0.44 -7.29
C SER A 171 1.65 1.45 -6.86
N LYS A 172 2.80 0.96 -6.41
CA LYS A 172 3.92 1.80 -5.97
C LYS A 172 5.20 1.34 -6.64
N ILE A 173 5.90 2.27 -7.26
CA ILE A 173 7.20 2.05 -7.88
C ILE A 173 8.19 2.95 -7.16
N ASN A 174 9.27 2.36 -6.66
CA ASN A 174 10.39 3.10 -6.05
C ASN A 174 11.66 2.77 -6.82
N VAL A 175 12.40 3.81 -7.19
CA VAL A 175 13.71 3.72 -7.81
C VAL A 175 14.64 4.60 -7.00
N PHE A 176 15.82 4.09 -6.67
CA PHE A 176 16.82 4.88 -5.97
C PHE A 176 18.16 4.82 -6.70
N LYS A 177 18.96 5.87 -6.52
CA LYS A 177 20.35 5.93 -6.96
C LYS A 177 21.20 6.52 -5.85
N ARG A 178 22.27 5.81 -5.49
CA ARG A 178 23.28 6.31 -4.56
C ARG A 178 24.42 6.93 -5.34
N PHE A 179 24.85 8.12 -4.92
CA PHE A 179 25.97 8.86 -5.46
C PHE A 179 27.11 8.79 -4.46
N GLU A 180 28.29 8.40 -4.92
CA GLU A 180 29.50 8.38 -4.09
C GLU A 180 29.79 9.78 -3.54
N ASN A 181 30.12 9.86 -2.25
CA ASN A 181 30.46 11.10 -1.54
C ASN A 181 29.38 12.20 -1.56
N ALA A 182 28.12 11.87 -1.87
CA ALA A 182 27.01 12.83 -1.86
C ALA A 182 25.83 12.30 -1.04
N GLY A 183 25.28 11.14 -1.44
CA GLY A 183 24.16 10.52 -0.74
C GLY A 183 23.22 9.77 -1.66
N LYS A 184 21.92 9.77 -1.37
CA LYS A 184 20.92 8.90 -2.00
C LYS A 184 19.75 9.71 -2.56
N LEU A 185 19.46 9.54 -3.85
CA LEU A 185 18.23 10.01 -4.48
C LEU A 185 17.20 8.87 -4.49
N ASP A 186 16.06 9.10 -3.87
CA ASP A 186 14.88 8.24 -3.94
C ASP A 186 13.80 8.91 -4.79
N LEU A 187 13.25 8.17 -5.74
CA LEU A 187 12.11 8.57 -6.56
C LEU A 187 11.00 7.53 -6.41
N THR A 188 9.82 7.99 -6.04
CA THR A 188 8.66 7.14 -5.81
C THR A 188 7.47 7.65 -6.60
N TYR A 189 6.86 6.75 -7.37
CA TYR A 189 5.55 6.97 -7.98
C TYR A 189 4.53 6.04 -7.32
N SER A 190 3.42 6.59 -6.86
CA SER A 190 2.29 5.85 -6.30
C SER A 190 1.03 6.16 -7.08
N PHE A 191 0.27 5.12 -7.40
CA PHE A 191 -1.06 5.19 -7.97
C PHE A 191 -2.02 4.48 -7.02
N GLN A 192 -3.18 5.09 -6.78
CA GLN A 192 -4.24 4.50 -6.00
C GLN A 192 -5.58 4.79 -6.67
N ARG A 193 -6.40 3.75 -6.81
CA ARG A 193 -7.81 3.90 -7.21
C ARG A 193 -8.64 3.29 -6.09
N ASN A 194 -9.63 4.01 -5.59
CA ASN A 194 -10.53 3.51 -4.58
C ASN A 194 -11.95 3.71 -5.06
N ASN A 195 -12.81 2.71 -4.85
CA ASN A 195 -14.25 2.89 -4.98
C ASN A 195 -14.86 2.78 -3.57
N ARG A 196 -15.38 3.90 -3.07
CA ARG A 196 -16.07 3.94 -1.78
C ARG A 196 -17.57 3.94 -2.02
N GLN A 197 -18.20 2.85 -1.60
CA GLN A 197 -19.65 2.71 -1.58
C GLN A 197 -20.17 2.81 -0.15
N GLU A 198 -21.20 3.63 0.07
CA GLU A 198 -21.96 3.67 1.31
C GLU A 198 -23.42 3.35 1.04
N TYR A 199 -23.98 2.48 1.88
CA TYR A 199 -25.35 2.00 1.77
C TYR A 199 -26.17 2.64 2.89
N ASP A 200 -27.33 3.18 2.53
CA ASP A 200 -28.34 3.66 3.47
C ASP A 200 -29.64 2.87 3.26
N ILE A 201 -30.60 3.00 4.18
CA ILE A 201 -31.88 2.27 4.11
C ILE A 201 -32.72 2.82 2.95
N ARG A 202 -32.72 2.11 1.82
CA ARG A 202 -33.53 2.41 0.62
C ARG A 202 -34.65 1.38 0.43
N ARG A 203 -35.71 1.74 -0.31
CA ARG A 203 -36.88 0.88 -0.56
C ARG A 203 -37.04 0.59 -2.05
N GLY A 204 -37.80 -0.46 -2.37
CA GLY A 204 -38.14 -0.80 -3.76
C GLY A 204 -36.96 -1.34 -4.54
N ASP A 205 -36.79 -0.85 -5.78
CA ASP A 205 -35.74 -1.27 -6.72
C ASP A 205 -34.36 -0.74 -6.34
N ASP A 206 -34.30 0.27 -5.47
CA ASP A 206 -33.08 0.94 -5.02
C ASP A 206 -32.45 0.30 -3.77
N ARG A 207 -33.02 -0.80 -3.23
CA ARG A 207 -32.62 -1.39 -1.94
C ARG A 207 -31.14 -1.83 -1.89
N ASP A 208 -30.61 -2.30 -3.02
CA ASP A 208 -29.25 -2.83 -3.15
C ASP A 208 -28.31 -1.81 -3.81
N LYS A 209 -28.80 -0.58 -4.03
CA LYS A 209 -28.07 0.48 -4.71
C LYS A 209 -27.36 1.37 -3.70
N PRO A 210 -26.04 1.59 -3.81
CA PRO A 210 -25.32 2.47 -2.90
C PRO A 210 -25.93 3.88 -2.92
N SER A 211 -26.04 4.49 -1.74
CA SER A 211 -26.48 5.88 -1.58
C SER A 211 -25.37 6.86 -1.93
N LEU A 212 -24.12 6.45 -1.76
CA LEU A 212 -22.93 7.17 -2.17
C LEU A 212 -22.01 6.16 -2.86
N ASP A 213 -21.64 6.43 -4.11
CA ASP A 213 -20.65 5.65 -4.86
C ASP A 213 -19.62 6.64 -5.38
N LEU A 214 -18.40 6.57 -4.85
CA LEU A 214 -17.34 7.54 -5.07
C LEU A 214 -16.13 6.83 -5.66
N GLU A 215 -15.78 7.22 -6.88
CA GLU A 215 -14.53 6.83 -7.49
C GLU A 215 -13.46 7.87 -7.17
N LEU A 216 -12.43 7.45 -6.43
CA LEU A 216 -11.27 8.25 -6.09
C LEU A 216 -10.04 7.73 -6.83
N THR A 217 -9.38 8.59 -7.59
CA THR A 217 -8.12 8.25 -8.26
C THR A 217 -7.04 9.23 -7.84
N THR A 218 -5.93 8.70 -7.33
CA THR A 218 -4.80 9.49 -6.82
C THR A 218 -3.50 9.05 -7.49
N HIS A 219 -2.74 10.03 -7.95
CA HIS A 219 -1.37 9.89 -8.41
C HIS A 219 -0.46 10.72 -7.50
N THR A 220 0.61 10.12 -6.99
CA THR A 220 1.60 10.81 -6.16
C THR A 220 3.00 10.55 -6.72
N VAL A 221 3.76 11.61 -6.89
CA VAL A 221 5.20 11.58 -7.21
C VAL A 221 5.93 12.19 -6.04
N ASN A 222 6.91 11.48 -5.50
CA ASN A 222 7.78 11.96 -4.43
C ASN A 222 9.23 11.76 -4.85
N GLY A 223 10.04 12.81 -4.72
CA GLY A 223 11.48 12.74 -4.83
C GLY A 223 12.13 13.23 -3.55
N ASN A 224 13.12 12.49 -3.05
CA ASN A 224 13.90 12.88 -1.88
C ASN A 224 15.39 12.65 -2.15
N PHE A 225 16.19 13.67 -1.97
CA PHE A 225 17.64 13.56 -1.95
C PHE A 225 18.14 13.66 -0.51
N GLU A 226 18.63 12.54 0.02
CA GLU A 226 19.34 12.47 1.28
C GLU A 226 20.82 12.77 1.00
N TRP A 227 21.32 13.88 1.52
CA TRP A 227 22.73 14.22 1.57
C TRP A 227 23.31 13.74 2.90
N ASN A 228 24.32 12.87 2.86
CA ASN A 228 24.99 12.34 4.04
C ASN A 228 26.51 12.14 3.84
N SER A 229 27.13 13.03 3.06
CA SER A 229 28.58 12.96 2.77
C SER A 229 29.49 13.07 3.99
N THR A 230 29.03 13.70 5.07
CA THR A 230 29.81 13.93 6.29
C THR A 230 29.10 13.31 7.50
N PRO A 231 29.83 12.67 8.44
CA PRO A 231 29.21 11.98 9.58
C PRO A 231 28.37 12.89 10.48
N ASP A 232 28.74 14.17 10.56
CA ASP A 232 28.14 15.12 11.50
C ASP A 232 26.95 15.88 10.90
N PHE A 233 26.63 15.67 9.62
CA PHE A 233 25.60 16.45 8.94
C PHE A 233 24.82 15.60 7.94
N THR A 234 23.50 15.58 8.13
CA THR A 234 22.55 14.97 7.19
C THR A 234 21.56 16.02 6.75
N ALA A 235 21.26 16.08 5.45
CA ALA A 235 20.23 16.94 4.91
C ALA A 235 19.29 16.15 4.00
N ASN A 236 17.99 16.43 4.06
CA ASN A 236 17.01 15.91 3.12
C ASN A 236 16.43 17.06 2.33
N PHE A 237 16.37 16.89 1.01
CA PHE A 237 15.70 17.81 0.10
C PHE A 237 14.63 17.05 -0.66
N GLY A 238 13.38 17.40 -0.42
CA GLY A 238 12.25 16.68 -0.99
C GLY A 238 11.33 17.56 -1.81
N ALA A 239 10.74 16.95 -2.82
CA ALA A 239 9.65 17.50 -3.60
C ALA A 239 8.55 16.45 -3.75
N GLU A 240 7.31 16.88 -3.62
CA GLU A 240 6.13 16.03 -3.70
C GLU A 240 5.10 16.68 -4.61
N GLY A 241 4.49 15.89 -5.48
CA GLY A 241 3.35 16.29 -6.29
C GLY A 241 2.25 15.26 -6.18
N MET A 242 1.01 15.71 -5.98
CA MET A 242 -0.16 14.85 -5.98
C MET A 242 -1.21 15.39 -6.94
N TYR A 243 -1.86 14.47 -7.67
CA TYR A 243 -3.07 14.74 -8.42
C TYR A 243 -4.16 13.77 -7.97
N GLN A 244 -5.30 14.30 -7.56
CA GLN A 244 -6.44 13.52 -7.11
C GLN A 244 -7.71 13.93 -7.83
N VAL A 245 -8.48 12.95 -8.27
CA VAL A 245 -9.82 13.12 -8.81
C VAL A 245 -10.80 12.40 -7.92
N ASN A 246 -11.89 13.07 -7.60
CA ASN A 246 -13.04 12.50 -6.93
C ASN A 246 -14.27 12.63 -7.84
N PHE A 247 -14.89 11.50 -8.18
CA PHE A 247 -16.07 11.45 -9.03
C PHE A 247 -17.19 10.63 -8.39
N PRO A 248 -18.25 11.26 -7.85
CA PRO A 248 -19.49 10.60 -7.47
C PRO A 248 -20.31 10.11 -8.65
N ASP A 249 -20.67 8.82 -8.63
CA ASP A 249 -21.55 8.22 -9.63
C ASP A 249 -22.94 8.90 -9.60
N PRO A 250 -23.37 9.57 -10.69
CA PRO A 250 -24.70 10.17 -10.78
C PRO A 250 -25.83 9.14 -10.70
N ASP A 251 -25.57 7.90 -11.09
CA ASP A 251 -26.62 6.90 -11.25
C ASP A 251 -27.18 6.44 -9.92
N THR A 252 -26.53 6.70 -8.79
CA THR A 252 -27.03 6.37 -7.43
C THR A 252 -28.46 6.88 -7.18
N GLY A 253 -28.90 7.94 -7.85
CA GLY A 253 -30.23 8.56 -7.66
C GLY A 253 -30.33 9.37 -6.37
N VAL A 254 -29.22 9.49 -5.63
CA VAL A 254 -29.10 10.33 -4.44
C VAL A 254 -28.32 11.58 -4.82
N ARG A 255 -28.72 12.72 -4.26
CA ARG A 255 -28.00 13.98 -4.46
C ARG A 255 -26.56 13.84 -3.96
N ARG A 256 -25.60 14.20 -4.81
CA ARG A 256 -24.17 14.24 -4.50
C ARG A 256 -23.89 15.04 -3.22
N LEU A 257 -23.50 14.35 -2.16
CA LEU A 257 -23.13 14.97 -0.88
C LEU A 257 -21.71 15.55 -0.96
N ILE A 258 -20.78 14.75 -1.47
CA ILE A 258 -19.39 15.12 -1.68
C ILE A 258 -19.27 15.72 -3.09
N PRO A 259 -18.62 16.90 -3.24
CA PRO A 259 -18.40 17.51 -4.54
C PRO A 259 -17.52 16.61 -5.44
N ASP A 260 -17.75 16.70 -6.74
CA ASP A 260 -16.75 16.32 -7.72
C ASP A 260 -15.57 17.27 -7.55
N TYR A 261 -14.33 16.78 -7.47
CA TYR A 261 -13.20 17.69 -7.43
C TYR A 261 -11.96 17.13 -8.10
N LYS A 262 -11.16 18.05 -8.60
CA LYS A 262 -9.78 17.85 -9.01
C LYS A 262 -8.90 18.59 -8.04
N MET A 263 -7.95 17.89 -7.42
CA MET A 263 -7.01 18.46 -6.47
C MET A 263 -5.60 18.25 -6.98
N TYR A 264 -4.82 19.33 -6.96
CA TYR A 264 -3.39 19.32 -7.21
C TYR A 264 -2.68 19.76 -5.94
N THR A 265 -1.69 19.00 -5.51
CA THR A 265 -0.76 19.46 -4.47
C THR A 265 0.65 19.47 -5.02
N ALA A 266 1.42 20.47 -4.61
CA ALA A 266 2.84 20.55 -4.86
C ALA A 266 3.51 21.00 -3.56
N ALA A 267 4.47 20.23 -3.07
CA ALA A 267 5.19 20.56 -1.86
C ALA A 267 6.69 20.42 -2.04
N GLY A 268 7.43 21.29 -1.35
CA GLY A 268 8.88 21.24 -1.27
C GLY A 268 9.29 21.31 0.20
N TYR A 269 10.26 20.51 0.59
CA TYR A 269 10.80 20.56 1.95
C TYR A 269 12.32 20.39 1.98
N ALA A 270 12.91 20.95 3.02
CA ALA A 270 14.29 20.69 3.39
C ALA A 270 14.35 20.41 4.89
N THR A 271 15.08 19.38 5.29
CA THR A 271 15.40 19.12 6.71
C THR A 271 16.89 18.94 6.87
N LEU A 272 17.43 19.40 7.98
CA LEU A 272 18.86 19.39 8.30
C LEU A 272 19.02 18.84 9.71
N ASP A 273 19.93 17.89 9.89
CA ASP A 273 20.37 17.38 11.18
C ASP A 273 21.88 17.61 11.29
N TYR A 274 22.31 18.30 12.34
CA TYR A 274 23.71 18.59 12.61
C TYR A 274 24.13 18.09 14.00
N ASN A 275 25.06 17.15 14.03
CA ASN A 275 25.67 16.62 15.24
C ASN A 275 26.72 17.62 15.75
N LEU A 276 26.31 18.56 16.60
CA LEU A 276 27.23 19.53 17.19
C LEU A 276 28.23 18.85 18.16
N SER A 277 27.83 17.76 18.80
CA SER A 277 28.70 16.91 19.62
C SER A 277 28.10 15.51 19.75
N HIS A 278 28.84 14.57 20.36
CA HIS A 278 28.36 13.21 20.66
C HIS A 278 27.01 13.17 21.40
N ASN A 279 26.68 14.23 22.14
CA ASN A 279 25.49 14.29 22.98
C ASN A 279 24.46 15.32 22.51
N LEU A 280 24.75 16.12 21.48
CA LEU A 280 23.87 17.22 21.04
C LEU A 280 23.68 17.21 19.53
N VAL A 281 22.43 17.07 19.12
CA VAL A 281 21.98 17.17 17.73
C VAL A 281 21.06 18.39 17.61
N LEU A 282 21.32 19.21 16.59
CA LEU A 282 20.44 20.31 16.21
C LEU A 282 19.70 19.90 14.94
N ASP A 283 18.38 20.08 14.91
CA ASP A 283 17.55 19.82 13.75
C ASP A 283 16.84 21.09 13.27
N ALA A 284 16.72 21.25 11.96
CA ALA A 284 16.01 22.37 11.34
C ALA A 284 15.22 21.87 10.13
N GLY A 285 14.03 22.41 9.93
CA GLY A 285 13.16 22.01 8.83
C GLY A 285 12.40 23.20 8.27
N ALA A 286 12.15 23.18 6.97
CA ALA A 286 11.23 24.07 6.31
C ALA A 286 10.44 23.29 5.26
N ARG A 287 9.14 23.56 5.15
CA ARG A 287 8.27 22.97 4.15
C ARG A 287 7.28 24.00 3.65
N TYR A 288 7.09 24.01 2.33
CA TYR A 288 6.05 24.76 1.67
C TYR A 288 5.11 23.78 0.95
N ASP A 289 3.80 23.95 1.15
CA ASP A 289 2.74 23.20 0.50
C ASP A 289 1.84 24.16 -0.28
N TYR A 290 1.66 23.88 -1.57
CA TYR A 290 0.65 24.48 -2.43
C TYR A 290 -0.45 23.46 -2.69
N ILE A 291 -1.71 23.86 -2.48
CA ILE A 291 -2.89 23.02 -2.75
C ILE A 291 -3.85 23.83 -3.61
N ASN A 292 -4.26 23.27 -4.75
CA ASN A 292 -5.34 23.79 -5.57
C ASN A 292 -6.47 22.76 -5.65
N VAL A 293 -7.70 23.20 -5.42
CA VAL A 293 -8.91 22.38 -5.47
C VAL A 293 -9.91 23.05 -6.40
N ASP A 294 -10.25 22.39 -7.50
CA ASP A 294 -11.32 22.74 -8.42
C ASP A 294 -12.50 21.81 -8.13
N ALA A 295 -13.58 22.34 -7.55
CA ALA A 295 -14.67 21.53 -6.99
C ALA A 295 -16.03 21.93 -7.57
N GLN A 296 -16.73 20.96 -8.17
CA GLN A 296 -18.07 21.14 -8.71
C GLN A 296 -19.13 20.54 -7.79
N LYS A 297 -20.22 21.28 -7.57
CA LYS A 297 -21.34 20.80 -6.74
C LYS A 297 -22.67 21.42 -7.11
N TYR A 298 -23.72 20.59 -7.04
CA TYR A 298 -25.10 21.03 -7.16
C TYR A 298 -25.69 21.50 -5.83
N TYR A 299 -26.33 22.67 -5.87
CA TYR A 299 -27.07 23.29 -4.78
C TYR A 299 -28.54 23.48 -5.18
N GLN A 300 -29.45 23.49 -4.20
CA GLN A 300 -30.85 23.85 -4.45
C GLN A 300 -30.98 25.36 -4.58
N ASN A 301 -31.71 25.82 -5.59
CA ASN A 301 -31.93 27.26 -5.84
C ASN A 301 -32.51 27.95 -4.60
N SER A 302 -33.60 27.40 -4.05
CA SER A 302 -34.29 27.97 -2.89
C SER A 302 -33.38 28.16 -1.67
N ARG A 303 -32.55 27.16 -1.36
CA ARG A 303 -31.63 27.20 -0.21
C ARG A 303 -30.42 28.11 -0.45
N TRP A 304 -30.00 28.26 -1.70
CA TRP A 304 -28.93 29.19 -2.08
C TRP A 304 -29.39 30.64 -1.93
N GLU A 305 -30.60 30.92 -2.43
CA GLU A 305 -31.26 32.23 -2.36
C GLU A 305 -31.62 32.61 -0.92
N GLU A 306 -32.21 31.69 -0.15
CA GLU A 306 -32.52 31.89 1.28
C GLU A 306 -31.28 32.33 2.09
N ARG A 307 -30.11 31.83 1.70
CA ARG A 307 -28.83 32.15 2.35
C ARG A 307 -28.15 33.40 1.82
N GLY A 308 -28.74 34.06 0.82
CA GLY A 308 -28.16 35.26 0.18
C GLY A 308 -26.90 34.99 -0.64
N TYR A 309 -26.63 33.73 -1.00
CA TYR A 309 -25.37 33.34 -1.64
C TYR A 309 -25.21 33.85 -3.08
N ASP A 310 -26.28 34.32 -3.73
CA ASP A 310 -26.17 35.00 -5.01
C ASP A 310 -25.32 36.29 -4.94
N VAL A 311 -25.30 36.98 -3.79
CA VAL A 311 -24.49 38.19 -3.60
C VAL A 311 -23.03 37.84 -3.37
N ASP A 312 -22.77 36.91 -2.44
CA ASP A 312 -21.41 36.57 -2.01
C ASP A 312 -20.68 35.62 -2.97
N PHE A 313 -21.43 34.76 -3.67
CA PHE A 313 -20.90 33.63 -4.44
C PHE A 313 -21.52 33.52 -5.84
N GLY A 314 -22.15 34.58 -6.35
CA GLY A 314 -22.74 34.57 -7.70
C GLY A 314 -21.73 34.28 -8.81
N ASN A 315 -20.46 34.65 -8.60
CA ASN A 315 -19.36 34.47 -9.55
C ASN A 315 -18.93 33.00 -9.76
N ILE A 316 -19.23 32.11 -8.82
CA ILE A 316 -18.90 30.68 -8.94
C ILE A 316 -20.03 29.85 -9.53
N ILE A 317 -21.19 30.46 -9.85
CA ILE A 317 -22.31 29.77 -10.48
C ILE A 317 -21.98 29.54 -11.96
N GLN A 318 -21.85 28.27 -12.37
CA GLN A 318 -21.61 27.90 -13.77
C GLN A 318 -22.91 27.73 -14.56
N GLN A 319 -23.93 27.15 -13.92
CA GLN A 319 -25.21 26.87 -14.58
C GLN A 319 -26.35 26.92 -13.57
N ARG A 320 -27.50 27.45 -13.98
CA ARG A 320 -28.75 27.41 -13.19
C ARG A 320 -29.78 26.58 -13.96
N LEU A 321 -30.34 25.59 -13.29
CA LEU A 321 -31.43 24.71 -13.73
C LEU A 321 -32.72 25.09 -12.96
N GLU A 322 -33.86 24.46 -13.29
CA GLU A 322 -35.15 24.80 -12.67
C GLU A 322 -35.12 24.74 -11.13
N ASN A 323 -34.59 23.65 -10.56
CA ASN A 323 -34.60 23.42 -9.10
C ASN A 323 -33.21 23.44 -8.45
N GLN A 324 -32.15 23.55 -9.25
CA GLN A 324 -30.78 23.46 -8.77
C GLN A 324 -29.84 24.38 -9.55
N LEU A 325 -28.69 24.67 -8.99
CA LEU A 325 -27.58 25.32 -9.68
C LEU A 325 -26.29 24.53 -9.49
N LEU A 326 -25.43 24.58 -10.50
CA LEU A 326 -24.07 24.06 -10.48
C LEU A 326 -23.12 25.20 -10.11
N ALA A 327 -22.40 25.05 -9.00
CA ALA A 327 -21.33 25.96 -8.63
C ALA A 327 -19.96 25.28 -8.77
N ASN A 328 -18.94 26.07 -9.12
CA ASN A 328 -17.54 25.63 -9.25
C ASN A 328 -16.58 26.53 -8.46
N PRO A 329 -16.54 26.43 -7.12
CA PRO A 329 -15.51 27.10 -6.34
C PRO A 329 -14.12 26.52 -6.63
N GLU A 330 -13.16 27.42 -6.84
CA GLU A 330 -11.73 27.10 -6.86
C GLU A 330 -11.06 27.58 -5.56
N PHE A 331 -10.38 26.68 -4.86
CA PHE A 331 -9.67 26.99 -3.63
C PHE A 331 -8.16 26.87 -3.85
N GLN A 332 -7.41 27.84 -3.34
CA GLN A 332 -5.96 27.85 -3.37
C GLN A 332 -5.42 28.07 -1.96
N TYR A 333 -4.56 27.16 -1.50
CA TYR A 333 -3.92 27.23 -0.20
C TYR A 333 -2.41 27.23 -0.35
N ASN A 334 -1.76 28.11 0.39
CA ASN A 334 -0.31 28.23 0.48
C ASN A 334 0.06 28.10 1.96
N ASN A 335 0.76 27.03 2.31
CA ASN A 335 1.17 26.79 3.68
C ASN A 335 2.70 26.78 3.77
N LEU A 336 3.25 27.61 4.65
CA LEU A 336 4.67 27.62 4.99
C LEU A 336 4.82 27.18 6.43
N SER A 337 5.61 26.14 6.65
CA SER A 337 5.95 25.63 7.96
C SER A 337 7.47 25.56 8.12
N ALA A 338 7.93 25.79 9.33
CA ALA A 338 9.33 25.63 9.70
C ALA A 338 9.39 25.01 11.10
N THR A 339 10.46 24.28 11.36
CA THR A 339 10.72 23.65 12.65
C THR A 339 12.16 23.89 13.05
N LEU A 340 12.42 24.12 14.33
CA LEU A 340 13.76 24.16 14.89
C LEU A 340 13.81 23.29 16.14
N GLY A 341 14.75 22.37 16.20
CA GLY A 341 14.85 21.39 17.26
C GLY A 341 16.27 21.24 17.80
N ALA A 342 16.35 20.82 19.06
CA ALA A 342 17.58 20.43 19.71
C ALA A 342 17.33 19.16 20.54
N LYS A 343 18.16 18.15 20.35
CA LYS A 343 18.15 16.89 21.09
C LYS A 343 19.45 16.75 21.87
N TYR A 344 19.35 16.61 23.18
CA TYR A 344 20.50 16.39 24.06
C TYR A 344 20.39 15.06 24.81
N THR A 345 21.43 14.23 24.73
CA THR A 345 21.53 12.93 25.42
C THR A 345 22.37 13.09 26.69
N PHE A 346 21.73 12.93 27.85
CA PHE A 346 22.39 13.07 29.15
C PHE A 346 23.06 11.76 29.59
N SER A 347 22.47 10.63 29.25
CA SER A 347 22.99 9.27 29.46
C SER A 347 22.31 8.30 28.49
N ASP A 348 22.77 7.05 28.46
CA ASP A 348 22.21 5.99 27.59
C ASP A 348 20.70 5.77 27.77
N TYR A 349 20.13 6.23 28.89
CA TYR A 349 18.72 6.04 29.24
C TYR A 349 17.92 7.35 29.30
N LEU A 350 18.55 8.51 29.10
CA LEU A 350 17.90 9.81 29.25
C LEU A 350 18.27 10.78 28.13
N THR A 351 17.25 11.18 27.36
CA THR A 351 17.36 12.14 26.27
C THR A 351 16.30 13.22 26.40
N GLY A 352 16.70 14.48 26.32
CA GLY A 352 15.80 15.63 26.23
C GLY A 352 15.70 16.13 24.79
N ARG A 353 14.51 16.56 24.37
CA ARG A 353 14.27 17.20 23.08
C ARG A 353 13.41 18.44 23.25
N VAL A 354 13.79 19.52 22.59
CA VAL A 354 13.01 20.75 22.46
C VAL A 354 12.78 20.99 20.98
N ASN A 355 11.53 21.26 20.58
CA ASN A 355 11.16 21.62 19.20
C ASN A 355 10.31 22.89 19.25
N LEU A 356 10.52 23.78 18.28
CA LEU A 356 9.79 25.01 18.03
C LEU A 356 9.12 24.97 16.67
#